data_AF-A0A919ET18-F1
#
_entry.id   AF-A0A919ET18-F1
#
_cell.length_a   1.000
_cell.length_b   1.000
_cell.length_c   1.000
_cell.angle_alpha   90.00
_cell.angle_beta   90.00
_cell.angle_gamma   90.00
#
_symmetry.space_group_name_H-M   'P 1'
#
loop_
_entity.id
_entity.type
_entity.pdbx_description
1 polymer ?
#
loop_
_entity_poly.entity_id
_entity_poly.type
_entity_poly.pdbx_seq_one_letter_code
_entity_poly.pdbx_strand_id
1 'polypeptide(L)'
;MTSIITPRPADLRAMKVGDPRGFTQRWRYGTPTWRHVSEGGFRAQRYTVTTIPEATAKAFVQRHHYLSGWPAVLHRPYGLLDQEAPLGAGDLAVEGLPLVGVLVLASPMNPRVLTTAFPHLEPSVNRL
;
A
#
# COMPACT_ATOMS: atom_id res chain seq x y z
N MET A 1 -20.57 0.91 -10.36
CA MET A 1 -19.49 1.87 -10.01
C MET A 1 -19.67 2.28 -8.57
N THR A 2 -18.78 1.87 -7.67
CA THR A 2 -18.84 2.29 -6.25
C THR A 2 -18.41 3.76 -6.18
N SER A 3 -19.25 4.63 -5.65
CA SER A 3 -18.91 6.05 -5.46
C SER A 3 -17.65 6.16 -4.58
N ILE A 4 -16.64 6.90 -5.04
CA ILE A 4 -15.42 7.14 -4.26
C ILE A 4 -15.78 8.07 -3.10
N ILE A 5 -15.88 7.51 -1.89
CA ILE A 5 -16.09 8.31 -0.69
C ILE A 5 -14.81 9.09 -0.41
N THR A 6 -14.92 10.42 -0.44
CA THR A 6 -13.81 11.33 -0.17
C THR A 6 -13.96 11.91 1.23
N PRO A 7 -12.92 11.86 2.08
CA PRO A 7 -12.97 12.47 3.39
C PRO A 7 -13.16 13.99 3.29
N ARG A 8 -13.99 14.55 4.18
CA ARG A 8 -14.14 16.01 4.27
C ARG A 8 -12.93 16.60 5.02
N PRO A 9 -12.70 17.92 4.93
CA PRO A 9 -11.60 18.57 5.66
C PRO A 9 -11.58 18.29 7.18
N ALA A 10 -12.75 18.15 7.81
CA ALA A 10 -12.86 17.78 9.23
C ALA A 10 -12.38 16.34 9.49
N ASP A 11 -12.69 15.41 8.58
CA ASP A 11 -12.26 14.02 8.70
C ASP A 11 -10.73 13.92 8.52
N LEU A 12 -10.15 14.67 7.59
CA LEU A 12 -8.69 14.76 7.41
C LEU A 12 -7.96 15.32 8.65
N ARG A 13 -8.55 16.29 9.34
CA ARG A 13 -7.99 16.81 10.60
C ARG A 13 -8.03 15.78 11.72
N ALA A 14 -9.13 15.03 11.84
CA ALA A 14 -9.25 13.95 12.81
C ALA A 14 -8.23 12.83 12.55
N MET A 15 -8.06 12.43 11.28
CA MET A 15 -7.08 11.42 10.88
C MET A 15 -5.64 11.80 11.26
N LYS A 16 -5.28 13.07 11.12
CA LYS A 16 -3.94 13.58 11.49
C LYS A 16 -3.64 13.44 13.00
N VAL A 17 -4.65 13.39 13.85
CA VAL A 17 -4.51 13.22 15.30
C VAL A 17 -4.84 11.80 15.78
N GLY A 18 -4.95 10.84 14.85
CA GLY A 18 -5.14 9.42 15.16
C GLY A 18 -6.59 8.95 15.25
N ASP A 19 -7.57 9.77 14.88
CA ASP A 19 -8.97 9.36 14.73
C ASP A 19 -9.30 9.10 13.25
N PRO A 20 -9.29 7.84 12.77
CA PRO A 20 -9.49 7.54 11.37
C PRO A 20 -10.92 7.78 10.87
N ARG A 21 -11.91 7.92 11.76
CA ARG A 21 -13.34 8.06 11.40
C ARG A 21 -13.81 7.04 10.38
N GLY A 22 -13.37 5.79 10.53
CA GLY A 22 -13.72 4.70 9.62
C GLY A 22 -13.07 4.77 8.23
N PHE A 23 -12.20 5.76 7.96
CA PHE A 23 -11.47 5.85 6.71
C PHE A 23 -10.14 5.09 6.77
N THR A 24 -9.78 4.49 5.63
CA THR A 24 -8.42 3.99 5.36
C THR A 24 -7.93 4.55 4.03
N GLN A 25 -6.66 4.96 4.00
CA GLN A 25 -6.01 5.40 2.78
C GLN A 25 -5.61 4.17 1.93
N ARG A 26 -5.66 4.34 0.60
CA ARG A 26 -5.15 3.43 -0.43
C ARG A 26 -4.31 4.23 -1.41
N TRP A 27 -3.33 3.60 -2.03
CA TRP A 27 -2.50 4.24 -3.06
C TRP A 27 -2.64 3.50 -4.37
N ARG A 28 -2.94 4.22 -5.45
CA ARG A 28 -2.94 3.66 -6.80
C ARG A 28 -2.40 4.70 -7.77
N TYR A 29 -1.44 4.31 -8.61
CA TYR A 29 -0.82 5.20 -9.59
C TYR A 29 -0.26 6.49 -8.99
N GLY A 30 0.32 6.40 -7.78
CA GLY A 30 0.86 7.56 -7.06
C GLY A 30 -0.20 8.49 -6.46
N THR A 31 -1.50 8.20 -6.63
CA THR A 31 -2.60 9.02 -6.11
C THR A 31 -3.23 8.36 -4.88
N PRO A 32 -3.41 9.10 -3.76
CA PRO A 32 -4.12 8.58 -2.62
C PRO A 32 -5.62 8.55 -2.90
N THR A 33 -6.24 7.43 -2.60
CA THR A 33 -7.69 7.25 -2.57
C THR A 33 -8.11 6.79 -1.17
N TRP A 34 -9.40 6.88 -0.87
CA TRP A 34 -9.93 6.57 0.45
C TRP A 34 -11.04 5.54 0.36
N ARG A 35 -11.13 4.68 1.37
CA ARG A 35 -12.23 3.71 1.56
C ARG A 35 -12.81 3.92 2.95
N HIS A 36 -14.11 3.77 3.11
CA HIS A 36 -14.78 3.89 4.40
C HIS A 36 -15.39 2.55 4.83
N VAL A 37 -15.40 2.26 6.13
CA VAL A 37 -15.96 1.00 6.68
C VAL A 37 -17.44 0.80 6.35
N SER A 38 -18.20 1.88 6.11
CA SER A 38 -19.60 1.79 5.66
C SER A 38 -19.76 1.13 4.29
N GLU A 39 -18.68 0.95 3.53
CA GLU A 39 -18.68 0.23 2.25
C GLU A 39 -18.56 -1.29 2.42
N GLY A 40 -18.67 -1.79 3.66
CA GLY A 40 -18.59 -3.22 3.99
C GLY A 40 -17.22 -3.68 4.51
N GLY A 41 -16.22 -2.79 4.55
CA GLY A 41 -14.91 -3.07 5.14
C GLY A 41 -14.04 -4.07 4.35
N PHE A 42 -13.06 -4.66 5.04
CA PHE A 42 -12.11 -5.61 4.45
C PHE A 42 -12.59 -7.05 4.62
N ARG A 43 -12.79 -7.76 3.50
CA ARG A 43 -13.18 -9.18 3.47
C ARG A 43 -11.93 -10.05 3.32
N ALA A 44 -11.35 -10.51 4.42
CA ALA A 44 -10.09 -11.26 4.40
C ALA A 44 -10.16 -12.54 3.54
N GLN A 45 -11.31 -13.23 3.53
CA GLN A 45 -11.50 -14.49 2.79
C GLN A 45 -11.48 -14.34 1.27
N ARG A 46 -11.57 -13.11 0.75
CA ARG A 46 -11.46 -12.81 -0.69
C ARG A 46 -10.00 -12.79 -1.15
N TYR A 47 -9.05 -12.71 -0.23
CA TYR A 47 -7.66 -12.49 -0.56
C TYR A 47 -6.79 -13.64 -0.08
N THR A 48 -5.76 -13.94 -0.87
CA THR A 48 -4.66 -14.82 -0.46
C THR A 48 -3.35 -14.06 -0.44
N VAL A 49 -2.41 -14.52 0.38
CA VAL A 49 -1.06 -13.96 0.48
C VAL A 49 -0.05 -15.03 0.09
N THR A 50 0.83 -14.68 -0.85
CA THR A 50 1.91 -15.58 -1.30
C THR A 50 3.22 -14.81 -1.40
N THR A 51 4.34 -15.52 -1.34
CA THR A 51 5.64 -14.93 -1.69
C THR A 51 5.71 -14.67 -3.19
N ILE A 52 6.26 -13.53 -3.58
CA ILE A 52 6.34 -13.14 -4.99
C ILE A 52 7.78 -12.81 -5.41
N PRO A 53 8.10 -12.91 -6.72
CA PRO A 53 9.40 -12.46 -7.22
C PRO A 53 9.64 -10.97 -6.92
N GLU A 54 10.88 -10.62 -6.59
CA GLU A 54 11.24 -9.23 -6.27
C GLU A 54 10.95 -8.28 -7.43
N ALA A 55 11.21 -8.70 -8.67
CA ALA A 55 10.90 -7.91 -9.86
C ALA A 55 9.40 -7.56 -9.96
N THR A 56 8.51 -8.50 -9.64
CA THR A 56 7.05 -8.29 -9.62
C THR A 56 6.66 -7.30 -8.53
N ALA A 57 7.21 -7.48 -7.33
CA ALA A 57 6.97 -6.59 -6.20
C ALA A 57 7.44 -5.15 -6.51
N LYS A 58 8.63 -5.03 -7.12
CA LYS A 58 9.21 -3.76 -7.55
C LYS A 58 8.36 -3.07 -8.59
N ALA A 59 7.95 -3.76 -9.64
CA ALA A 59 7.07 -3.19 -10.66
C ALA A 59 5.75 -2.67 -10.06
N PHE A 60 5.15 -3.42 -9.14
CA PHE A 60 3.93 -3.00 -8.44
C PHE A 60 4.17 -1.75 -7.59
N VAL A 61 5.18 -1.77 -6.71
CA VAL A 61 5.45 -0.66 -5.78
C VAL A 61 5.82 0.61 -6.53
N GLN A 62 6.67 0.53 -7.55
CA GLN A 62 7.06 1.72 -8.32
C GLN A 62 5.87 2.35 -9.06
N ARG A 63 4.92 1.52 -9.50
CA ARG A 63 3.71 1.97 -10.18
C ARG A 63 2.69 2.59 -9.23
N HIS A 64 2.52 2.05 -8.02
CA HIS A 64 1.40 2.42 -7.14
C HIS A 64 1.79 3.32 -5.96
N HIS A 65 2.98 3.17 -5.41
CA HIS A 65 3.43 3.87 -4.22
C HIS A 65 3.82 5.33 -4.52
N TYR A 66 3.56 6.24 -3.59
CA TYR A 66 3.75 7.69 -3.78
C TYR A 66 5.20 8.14 -4.00
N LEU A 67 6.18 7.32 -3.64
CA LEU A 67 7.61 7.61 -3.89
C LEU A 67 8.14 6.99 -5.18
N SER A 68 7.41 6.06 -5.81
CA SER A 68 7.83 5.31 -6.99
C SER A 68 9.22 4.64 -6.91
N GLY A 69 9.81 4.57 -5.70
CA GLY A 69 11.12 3.98 -5.43
C GLY A 69 11.04 2.54 -4.96
N TRP A 70 12.20 1.90 -4.81
CA TRP A 70 12.34 0.54 -4.29
C TRP A 70 13.23 0.57 -3.04
N PRO A 71 12.82 -0.03 -1.90
CA PRO A 71 13.60 0.01 -0.67
C PRO A 71 14.65 -1.12 -0.61
N ALA A 72 15.56 -1.05 0.36
CA ALA A 72 16.54 -2.11 0.63
C ALA A 72 15.85 -3.29 1.34
N VAL A 73 15.47 -4.31 0.56
CA VAL A 73 14.64 -5.43 1.00
C VAL A 73 15.44 -6.43 1.84
N LEU A 74 14.89 -6.85 2.98
CA LEU A 74 15.51 -7.82 3.89
C LEU A 74 15.06 -9.28 3.62
N HIS A 75 13.83 -9.45 3.16
CA HIS A 75 13.18 -10.76 2.99
C HIS A 75 12.42 -10.84 1.67
N ARG A 76 12.02 -12.06 1.27
CA ARG A 76 11.18 -12.20 0.07
C ARG A 76 9.91 -11.35 0.19
N PRO A 77 9.55 -10.57 -0.84
CA PRO A 77 8.30 -9.81 -0.85
C PRO A 77 7.08 -10.72 -0.83
N TYR A 78 5.98 -10.20 -0.32
CA TYR A 78 4.68 -10.86 -0.33
C TYR A 78 3.69 -10.07 -1.19
N GLY A 79 2.87 -10.79 -1.94
CA GLY A 79 1.76 -10.23 -2.71
C GLY A 79 0.43 -10.57 -2.06
N LEU A 80 -0.49 -9.60 -2.06
CA LEU A 80 -1.90 -9.82 -1.77
C LEU A 80 -2.64 -10.02 -3.10
N LEU A 81 -3.23 -11.18 -3.30
CA LEU A 81 -3.94 -11.55 -4.51
C LEU A 81 -5.45 -11.53 -4.27
N ASP A 82 -6.20 -10.98 -5.21
CA ASP A 82 -7.66 -10.95 -5.15
C ASP A 82 -8.25 -12.18 -5.87
N GLN A 83 -9.00 -13.00 -5.14
CA GLN A 83 -9.55 -14.25 -5.68
C GLN A 83 -10.88 -14.06 -6.42
N GLU A 84 -11.52 -12.90 -6.28
CA GLU A 84 -12.84 -12.62 -6.85
C GLU A 84 -12.78 -11.55 -7.95
N ALA A 85 -11.73 -10.71 -7.98
CA ALA A 85 -11.61 -9.67 -9.00
C ALA A 85 -11.23 -10.25 -10.37
N PRO A 86 -11.83 -9.74 -11.46
CA PRO A 86 -11.36 -10.07 -12.79
C PRO A 86 -9.98 -9.46 -13.04
N LEU A 87 -9.17 -10.12 -13.86
CA LEU A 87 -7.89 -9.57 -14.31
C LEU A 87 -8.14 -8.50 -15.38
N GLY A 88 -7.77 -7.26 -15.09
CA GLY A 88 -7.90 -6.13 -16.01
C GLY A 88 -6.69 -5.96 -16.93
N ALA A 89 -6.89 -5.20 -18.02
CA ALA A 89 -5.81 -4.85 -18.93
C ALA A 89 -4.72 -4.06 -18.18
N GLY A 90 -3.50 -4.60 -18.21
CA GLY A 90 -2.34 -4.00 -17.54
C GLY A 90 -2.29 -4.22 -16.02
N ASP A 91 -3.14 -5.08 -15.45
CA ASP A 91 -2.93 -5.55 -14.08
C ASP A 91 -1.74 -6.52 -14.02
N LEU A 92 -0.99 -6.45 -12.93
CA LEU A 92 0.01 -7.49 -12.63
C LEU A 92 -0.73 -8.70 -12.08
N ALA A 93 -0.35 -9.89 -12.54
CA ALA A 93 -0.93 -11.15 -12.10
C ALA A 93 0.14 -12.04 -11.46
N VAL A 94 -0.27 -12.79 -10.45
CA VAL A 94 0.51 -13.88 -9.84
C VAL A 94 -0.43 -15.07 -9.73
N GLU A 95 0.00 -16.24 -10.21
CA GLU A 95 -0.84 -17.46 -10.21
C GLU A 95 -2.20 -17.27 -10.92
N GLY A 96 -2.25 -16.40 -11.93
CA GLY A 96 -3.47 -16.06 -12.66
C GLY A 96 -4.42 -15.11 -11.92
N LEU A 97 -4.10 -14.69 -10.70
CA LEU A 97 -4.91 -13.77 -9.90
C LEU A 97 -4.37 -12.34 -9.94
N PRO A 98 -5.23 -11.30 -9.92
CA PRO A 98 -4.80 -9.92 -9.81
C PRO A 98 -3.99 -9.65 -8.53
N LEU A 99 -2.78 -9.09 -8.70
CA LEU A 99 -1.98 -8.57 -7.60
C LEU A 99 -2.54 -7.20 -7.19
N VAL A 100 -3.06 -7.08 -5.98
CA VAL A 100 -3.75 -5.87 -5.49
C VAL A 100 -3.03 -5.18 -4.34
N GLY A 101 -1.96 -5.78 -3.82
CA GLY A 101 -1.12 -5.21 -2.78
C GLY A 101 0.21 -5.92 -2.68
N VAL A 102 1.22 -5.23 -2.16
CA VAL A 102 2.55 -5.78 -1.92
C VAL A 102 3.02 -5.36 -0.53
N LEU A 103 3.60 -6.32 0.20
CA LEU A 103 4.31 -6.09 1.44
C LEU A 103 5.80 -6.35 1.23
N VAL A 104 6.62 -5.39 1.65
CA VAL A 104 8.07 -5.49 1.66
C VAL A 104 8.56 -5.11 3.05
N LEU A 105 9.43 -5.95 3.61
CA LEU A 105 10.16 -5.64 4.84
C LEU A 105 11.56 -5.15 4.45
N ALA A 106 11.92 -3.94 4.88
CA ALA A 106 13.11 -3.25 4.40
C ALA A 106 13.83 -2.48 5.52
N SER A 107 15.16 -2.44 5.44
CA SER A 107 16.01 -1.62 6.30
C SER A 107 17.33 -1.26 5.58
N PRO A 108 17.79 0.00 5.63
CA PRO A 108 17.13 1.16 6.24
C PRO A 108 15.94 1.65 5.39
N MET A 109 15.04 2.43 5.99
CA MET A 109 13.99 3.14 5.25
C MET A 109 14.61 4.23 4.36
N ASN A 110 13.99 4.49 3.20
CA ASN A 110 14.41 5.59 2.33
C ASN A 110 14.18 6.93 3.06
N PRO A 111 15.18 7.83 3.15
CA PRO A 111 15.05 9.11 3.86
C PRO A 111 13.86 9.97 3.41
N ARG A 112 13.47 9.88 2.13
CA ARG A 112 12.31 10.60 1.57
C ARG A 112 10.96 10.13 2.12
N VAL A 113 10.89 8.94 2.74
CA VAL A 113 9.70 8.47 3.48
C VAL A 113 9.61 9.17 4.83
N LEU A 114 10.77 9.35 5.48
CA LEU A 114 10.86 9.82 6.86
C LEU A 114 10.44 11.29 6.96
N THR A 115 10.84 12.14 6.01
CA THR A 115 10.52 13.57 6.05
C THR A 115 9.02 13.89 6.12
N THR A 116 8.17 13.00 5.59
CA THR A 116 6.72 13.26 5.49
C THR A 116 5.93 12.53 6.56
N ALA A 117 6.13 11.22 6.73
CA ALA A 117 5.34 10.42 7.66
C ALA A 117 5.89 10.45 9.09
N PHE A 118 7.20 10.60 9.25
CA PHE A 118 7.90 10.54 10.52
C PHE A 118 8.99 11.62 10.60
N PRO A 119 8.62 12.91 10.61
CA PRO A 119 9.55 14.03 10.39
C PRO A 119 10.67 14.14 11.42
N HIS A 120 10.52 13.49 12.57
CA HIS A 120 11.51 13.44 13.66
C HIS A 120 12.21 12.10 13.79
N LEU A 121 11.92 11.13 12.90
CA LEU A 121 12.55 9.81 12.94
C LEU A 121 13.89 9.88 12.20
N GLU A 122 14.98 9.75 12.98
CA GLU A 122 16.32 9.59 12.44
C GLU A 122 16.56 8.10 12.11
N PRO A 123 16.90 7.74 10.86
CA PRO A 123 17.22 6.35 10.55
C PRO A 123 18.49 5.95 11.30
N SER A 124 18.45 4.80 11.99
CA SER A 124 19.61 4.26 12.68
C SER A 124 20.75 4.02 11.68
N VAL A 125 21.77 4.89 11.72
CA VAL A 125 23.04 4.68 11.01
C VAL A 125 23.84 3.63 11.78
N ASN A 126 23.53 2.35 11.59
CA ASN A 126 24.44 1.29 12.00
C ASN A 126 25.68 1.40 11.09
N ARG A 127 26.66 2.21 11.49
CA ARG A 127 28.02 2.13 10.97
C ARG A 127 28.62 0.86 11.56
N LEU A 128 28.61 -0.22 10.78
CA LEU A 128 29.60 -1.28 10.95
C LEU A 128 30.89 -0.82 10.27
#